data_AF-A0A820K8I0-F1
#
_entry.id   AF-A0A820K8I0-F1
#
_cell.length_a   1.000
_cell.length_b   1.000
_cell.length_c   1.000
_cell.angle_alpha   90.00
_cell.angle_beta   90.00
_cell.angle_gamma   90.00
#
_symmetry.space_group_name_H-M   'P 1'
#
loop_
_entity.id
_entity.type
_entity.pdbx_description
1 polymer ?
#
loop_
_entity_poly.entity_id
_entity_poly.type
_entity_poly.pdbx_seq_one_letter_code
_entity_poly.pdbx_strand_id
1 'polypeptide(L)'
;QDLMTLNKLQKLVYNEGSGNRSLFNEKPVQFAMCLLLTGQFETAIDLLNQIEQFHCHAVHIGIHLHESRLLSTASKSDSPMLTTTLTAEDPLKSLNYQRLLTTYTEKCRYDTELWQIINYFYLLKQIKQKDGENCFIESLAILLIKLNDNDTDNLLERLFGVNRQGVLTEARILDHLDIDTNVVTANVGLYLEKHGHLELAAVLYDRAKKSRQACSIYNRLLS
;
A
#
# COMPACT_ATOMS: atom_id res chain seq x y z
N GLN A 1 18.68 -21.02 38.19
CA GLN A 1 18.29 -21.45 36.83
C GLN A 1 18.06 -20.19 36.03
N ASP A 2 18.85 -19.96 34.98
CA ASP A 2 18.63 -18.81 34.10
C ASP A 2 17.27 -18.94 33.42
N LEU A 3 16.37 -18.00 33.72
CA LEU A 3 15.05 -17.98 33.09
C LEU A 3 15.24 -17.64 31.61
N MET A 4 14.90 -18.60 30.74
CA MET A 4 14.84 -18.38 29.30
C MET A 4 13.54 -17.64 28.98
N THR A 5 13.64 -16.35 28.71
CA THR A 5 12.50 -15.52 28.29
C THR A 5 12.39 -15.50 26.77
N LEU A 6 11.19 -15.24 26.24
CA LEU A 6 10.97 -15.11 24.80
C LEU A 6 11.91 -14.08 24.17
N ASN A 7 12.17 -12.96 24.85
CA ASN A 7 13.10 -11.93 24.40
C ASN A 7 14.54 -12.46 24.23
N LYS A 8 15.03 -13.26 25.20
CA LYS A 8 16.34 -13.91 25.09
C LYS A 8 16.37 -14.88 23.91
N LEU A 9 15.30 -15.67 23.70
CA LEU A 9 15.18 -16.58 22.57
C LEU A 9 15.16 -15.84 21.23
N GLN A 10 14.39 -14.76 21.12
CA GLN A 10 14.33 -13.92 19.91
C GLN A 10 15.71 -13.33 19.56
N LYS A 11 16.43 -12.81 20.57
CA LYS A 11 17.80 -12.31 20.41
C LYS A 11 18.77 -13.40 19.99
N LEU A 12 18.68 -14.61 20.56
CA LEU A 12 19.52 -15.74 20.16
C LEU A 12 19.26 -16.14 18.70
N VAL A 13 18.00 -16.33 18.31
CA VAL A 13 17.64 -16.67 16.92
C VAL A 13 18.09 -15.60 15.95
N TYR A 14 17.90 -14.32 16.30
CA TYR A 14 18.34 -13.21 15.46
C TYR A 14 19.87 -13.12 15.36
N ASN A 15 20.60 -13.28 16.45
CA ASN A 15 22.06 -13.17 16.49
C ASN A 15 22.75 -14.37 15.81
N GLU A 16 22.27 -15.59 16.04
CA GLU A 16 22.77 -16.78 15.35
C GLU A 16 22.48 -16.75 13.85
N GLY A 17 21.33 -16.20 13.45
CA GLY A 17 20.96 -16.04 12.04
C GLY A 17 21.63 -14.87 11.32
N SER A 18 21.86 -13.75 11.99
CA SER A 18 22.52 -12.56 11.40
C SER A 18 24.05 -12.68 11.42
N GLY A 19 24.62 -13.30 12.45
CA GLY A 19 26.05 -13.62 12.52
C GLY A 19 26.46 -14.68 11.49
N ASN A 20 25.57 -15.63 11.18
CA ASN A 20 25.72 -16.56 10.06
C ASN A 20 24.93 -16.07 8.86
N ARG A 21 25.47 -15.06 8.18
CA ARG A 21 25.01 -14.67 6.84
C ARG A 21 24.90 -15.85 5.84
N SER A 22 25.44 -17.04 6.17
CA SER A 22 25.23 -18.27 5.40
C SER A 22 23.84 -18.88 5.58
N LEU A 23 23.27 -18.89 6.80
CA LEU A 23 21.98 -19.57 7.07
C LEU A 23 20.81 -18.94 6.31
N PHE A 24 20.84 -17.61 6.13
CA PHE A 24 19.81 -16.94 5.32
C PHE A 24 19.91 -17.31 3.83
N ASN A 25 21.13 -17.50 3.31
CA ASN A 25 21.35 -17.84 1.91
C ASN A 25 21.10 -19.33 1.64
N GLU A 26 21.44 -20.19 2.60
CA GLU A 26 21.33 -21.63 2.45
C GLU A 26 19.89 -22.13 2.67
N LYS A 27 19.17 -21.61 3.68
CA LYS A 27 17.83 -22.09 4.05
C LYS A 27 16.89 -20.95 4.49
N PRO A 28 16.57 -20.00 3.58
CA PRO A 28 15.80 -18.79 3.92
C PRO A 28 14.42 -19.09 4.51
N VAL A 29 13.71 -20.10 3.99
CA VAL A 29 12.36 -20.47 4.45
C VAL A 29 12.39 -20.98 5.89
N GLN A 30 13.37 -21.80 6.25
CA GLN A 30 13.49 -22.35 7.61
C GLN A 30 13.77 -21.24 8.62
N PHE A 31 14.66 -20.31 8.26
CA PHE A 31 14.95 -19.17 9.11
C PHE A 31 13.74 -18.24 9.26
N ALA A 32 13.03 -17.95 8.17
CA ALA A 32 11.79 -17.18 8.21
C ALA A 32 10.72 -17.86 9.09
N MET A 33 10.57 -19.18 9.01
CA MET A 33 9.66 -19.93 9.90
C MET A 33 10.06 -19.82 11.38
N CYS A 34 11.35 -19.92 11.70
CA CYS A 34 11.81 -19.69 13.08
C CYS A 34 11.48 -18.28 13.58
N LEU A 35 11.62 -17.26 12.72
CA LEU A 35 11.25 -15.89 13.05
C LEU A 35 9.74 -15.74 13.26
N LEU A 36 8.91 -16.34 12.41
CA LEU A 36 7.45 -16.35 12.57
C LEU A 36 7.04 -17.05 13.88
N LEU A 37 7.63 -18.20 14.20
CA LEU A 37 7.34 -18.96 15.43
C LEU A 37 7.79 -18.22 16.70
N THR A 38 8.84 -17.41 16.59
CA THR A 38 9.31 -16.56 17.71
C THR A 38 8.60 -15.20 17.77
N GLY A 39 7.63 -14.94 16.90
CA GLY A 39 6.85 -13.69 16.87
C GLY A 39 7.59 -12.48 16.28
N GLN A 40 8.70 -12.69 15.57
CA GLN A 40 9.47 -11.63 14.91
C GLN A 40 8.95 -11.40 13.49
N PHE A 41 7.66 -11.09 13.37
CA PHE A 41 6.92 -11.07 12.10
C PHE A 41 7.48 -10.09 11.07
N GLU A 42 7.78 -8.87 11.48
CA GLU A 42 8.25 -7.81 10.58
C GLU A 42 9.59 -8.18 9.94
N THR A 43 10.48 -8.83 10.71
CA THR A 43 11.78 -9.29 10.21
C THR A 43 11.61 -10.49 9.27
N ALA A 44 10.69 -11.41 9.60
CA ALA A 44 10.41 -12.57 8.75
C ALA A 44 9.89 -12.16 7.37
N ILE A 45 8.95 -11.20 7.33
CA ILE A 45 8.39 -10.69 6.07
C ILE A 45 9.46 -9.96 5.26
N ASP A 46 10.25 -9.08 5.90
CA ASP A 46 11.30 -8.34 5.20
C ASP A 46 12.32 -9.29 4.53
N LEU A 47 12.72 -10.36 5.23
CA LEU A 47 13.62 -11.37 4.69
C LEU A 47 13.02 -12.14 3.51
N LEU A 48 11.76 -12.58 3.63
CA LEU A 48 11.08 -13.27 2.53
C LEU A 48 10.89 -12.34 1.32
N ASN A 49 10.65 -11.05 1.58
CA ASN A 49 10.44 -10.03 0.57
C ASN A 49 11.70 -9.72 -0.26
N GLN A 50 12.89 -9.90 0.32
CA GLN A 50 14.18 -9.73 -0.38
C GLN A 50 14.44 -10.84 -1.42
N ILE A 51 13.77 -11.99 -1.30
CA ILE A 51 13.92 -13.12 -2.21
C ILE A 51 12.76 -13.12 -3.21
N GLU A 52 13.07 -12.89 -4.49
CA GLU A 52 12.06 -12.71 -5.53
C GLU A 52 11.04 -13.85 -5.61
N GLN A 53 11.49 -15.10 -5.43
CA GLN A 53 10.65 -16.29 -5.43
C GLN A 53 9.61 -16.32 -4.29
N PHE A 54 9.91 -15.71 -3.14
CA PHE A 54 9.04 -15.71 -1.96
C PHE A 54 8.30 -14.39 -1.77
N HIS A 55 8.46 -13.44 -2.69
CA HIS A 55 7.84 -12.13 -2.62
C HIS A 55 6.31 -12.19 -2.49
N CYS A 56 5.65 -13.04 -3.28
CA CYS A 56 4.20 -13.24 -3.17
C CYS A 56 3.81 -13.80 -1.79
N HIS A 57 4.58 -14.73 -1.24
CA HIS A 57 4.32 -15.31 0.08
C HIS A 57 4.50 -14.25 1.18
N ALA A 58 5.55 -13.43 1.10
CA ALA A 58 5.79 -12.33 2.04
C ALA A 58 4.60 -11.36 2.08
N VAL A 59 4.05 -11.00 0.91
CA VAL A 59 2.89 -10.13 0.77
C VAL A 59 1.64 -10.75 1.41
N HIS A 60 1.29 -12.00 1.06
CA HIS A 60 0.09 -12.64 1.59
C HIS A 60 0.17 -12.93 3.09
N ILE A 61 1.35 -13.33 3.60
CA ILE A 61 1.59 -13.47 5.04
C ILE A 61 1.45 -12.11 5.72
N GLY A 62 2.01 -11.04 5.13
CA GLY A 62 1.86 -9.68 5.61
C GLY A 62 0.39 -9.25 5.70
N ILE A 63 -0.41 -9.53 4.67
CA ILE A 63 -1.85 -9.25 4.67
C ILE A 63 -2.55 -9.95 5.84
N HIS A 64 -2.33 -11.26 5.98
CA HIS A 64 -2.97 -12.05 7.03
C HIS A 64 -2.61 -11.56 8.44
N LEU A 65 -1.34 -11.25 8.67
CA LEU A 65 -0.87 -10.74 9.96
C LEU A 65 -1.37 -9.32 10.26
N HIS A 66 -1.55 -8.49 9.23
CA HIS A 66 -2.12 -7.16 9.36
C HIS A 66 -3.61 -7.24 9.74
N GLU A 67 -4.39 -8.08 9.05
CA GLU A 67 -5.80 -8.32 9.38
C GLU A 67 -5.97 -8.89 10.79
N SER A 68 -5.02 -9.72 11.23
CA SER A 68 -4.99 -10.30 12.58
C SER A 68 -4.48 -9.32 13.65
N ARG A 69 -4.10 -8.08 13.29
CA ARG A 69 -3.52 -7.05 14.18
C ARG A 69 -2.24 -7.51 14.90
N LEU A 70 -1.47 -8.37 14.26
CA LEU A 70 -0.19 -8.89 14.79
C LEU A 70 1.03 -8.13 14.27
N LEU A 71 0.84 -7.24 13.29
CA LEU A 71 1.91 -6.44 12.68
C LEU A 71 1.98 -5.04 13.26
N SER A 72 3.20 -4.63 13.61
CA SER A 72 3.52 -3.23 13.89
C SER A 72 3.76 -2.50 12.56
N THR A 73 2.90 -1.56 12.20
CA THR A 73 3.02 -0.83 10.93
C THR A 73 3.74 0.51 11.10
N ALA A 74 4.63 0.83 10.17
CA ALA A 74 5.24 2.15 10.08
C ALA A 74 4.22 3.16 9.52
N SER A 75 4.21 4.38 10.07
CA SER A 75 3.18 5.38 9.73
C SER A 75 3.51 6.25 8.50
N LYS A 76 4.66 6.05 7.85
CA LYS A 76 5.14 6.92 6.76
C LYS A 76 5.33 6.09 5.47
N SER A 77 4.78 6.54 4.36
CA SER A 77 4.98 5.95 3.03
C SER A 77 6.46 5.92 2.62
N ASP A 78 7.21 6.99 2.91
CA ASP A 78 8.63 7.14 2.56
C ASP A 78 9.61 6.30 3.39
N SER A 79 9.16 5.64 4.45
CA SER A 79 10.07 4.85 5.29
C SER A 79 10.58 3.61 4.54
N PRO A 80 11.77 3.09 4.88
CA PRO A 80 12.21 1.78 4.39
C PRO A 80 11.20 0.69 4.76
N MET A 81 11.31 -0.47 4.09
CA MET A 81 10.43 -1.62 4.30
C MET A 81 10.39 -2.03 5.78
N LEU A 82 11.54 -2.02 6.45
CA LEU A 82 11.68 -2.26 7.87
C LEU A 82 12.27 -1.03 8.55
N THR A 83 11.58 -0.51 9.56
CA THR A 83 12.05 0.60 10.39
C THR A 83 12.29 0.09 11.81
N THR A 84 13.48 0.32 12.35
CA THR A 84 13.80 -0.02 13.74
C THR A 84 13.74 1.24 14.59
N THR A 85 12.80 1.30 15.51
CA THR A 85 12.73 2.36 16.53
C THR A 85 13.50 1.89 17.74
N LEU A 86 14.59 2.59 18.06
CA LEU A 86 15.39 2.34 19.25
C LEU A 86 14.63 2.91 20.46
N THR A 87 13.96 2.04 21.22
CA THR A 87 13.43 2.41 22.54
C THR A 87 14.44 2.00 23.62
N ALA A 88 14.29 2.55 24.83
CA ALA A 88 15.26 2.37 25.92
C ALA A 88 15.44 0.90 26.38
N GLU A 89 14.46 0.03 26.11
CA GLU A 89 14.48 -1.35 26.59
C GLU A 89 14.66 -2.38 25.46
N ASP A 90 14.08 -2.17 24.27
CA ASP A 90 14.30 -3.05 23.09
C ASP A 90 14.07 -2.35 21.73
N PRO A 91 14.77 -2.77 20.66
CA PRO A 91 14.51 -2.26 19.32
C PRO A 91 13.17 -2.79 18.79
N LEU A 92 12.17 -1.92 18.72
CA LEU A 92 10.89 -2.23 18.10
C LEU A 92 11.02 -2.12 16.58
N LYS A 93 10.66 -3.17 15.87
CA LYS A 93 10.66 -3.19 14.41
C LYS A 93 9.25 -2.95 13.90
N SER A 94 9.12 -2.08 12.91
CA SER A 94 7.84 -1.77 12.26
C SER A 94 7.98 -1.97 10.76
N LEU A 95 6.99 -2.63 10.16
CA LEU A 95 6.94 -2.92 8.73
C LEU A 95 6.17 -1.82 7.99
N ASN A 96 6.70 -1.34 6.88
CA ASN A 96 5.97 -0.46 5.98
C ASN A 96 5.03 -1.29 5.10
N TYR A 97 3.84 -1.57 5.62
CA TYR A 97 2.83 -2.40 4.94
C TYR A 97 2.32 -1.76 3.64
N GLN A 98 2.17 -0.44 3.59
CA GLN A 98 1.81 0.28 2.37
C GLN A 98 2.85 0.00 1.27
N ARG A 99 4.14 0.16 1.60
CA ARG A 99 5.23 -0.07 0.66
C ARG A 99 5.31 -1.52 0.19
N LEU A 100 5.05 -2.49 1.07
CA LEU A 100 5.00 -3.91 0.71
C LEU A 100 3.98 -4.16 -0.41
N LEU A 101 2.76 -3.62 -0.27
CA LEU A 101 1.72 -3.77 -1.28
C LEU A 101 2.01 -2.97 -2.54
N THR A 102 2.46 -1.72 -2.43
CA THR A 102 2.73 -0.89 -3.62
C THR A 102 3.86 -1.48 -4.47
N THR A 103 4.95 -1.94 -3.85
CA THR A 103 6.05 -2.59 -4.58
C THR A 103 5.64 -3.92 -5.20
N TYR A 104 4.71 -4.66 -4.58
CA TYR A 104 4.15 -5.87 -5.20
C TYR A 104 3.31 -5.53 -6.43
N THR A 105 2.43 -4.53 -6.33
CA THR A 105 1.57 -4.10 -7.44
C THR A 105 2.34 -3.45 -8.59
N GLU A 106 3.51 -2.87 -8.35
CA GLU A 106 4.39 -2.33 -9.40
C GLU A 106 4.91 -3.40 -10.36
N LYS A 107 4.94 -4.67 -9.94
CA LYS A 107 5.31 -5.81 -10.81
C LYS A 107 4.16 -6.28 -11.70
N CYS A 108 2.92 -5.94 -11.36
CA CYS A 108 1.74 -6.32 -12.11
C CYS A 108 1.59 -5.47 -13.38
N ARG A 109 0.97 -6.04 -14.41
CA ARG A 109 0.65 -5.29 -15.62
C ARG A 109 -0.67 -4.54 -15.43
N TYR A 110 -0.62 -3.22 -15.43
CA TYR A 110 -1.79 -2.36 -15.18
C TYR A 110 -2.96 -2.63 -16.13
N ASP A 111 -2.70 -3.00 -17.39
CA ASP A 111 -3.76 -3.24 -18.38
C ASP A 111 -4.58 -4.50 -18.09
N THR A 112 -3.90 -5.60 -17.72
CA THR A 112 -4.54 -6.91 -17.56
C THR A 112 -4.98 -7.19 -16.13
N GLU A 113 -4.22 -6.71 -15.13
CA GLU A 113 -4.38 -7.09 -13.72
C GLU A 113 -4.93 -5.96 -12.85
N LEU A 114 -5.50 -4.91 -13.47
CA LEU A 114 -6.04 -3.74 -12.77
C LEU A 114 -6.93 -4.11 -11.57
N TRP A 115 -7.83 -5.06 -11.76
CA TRP A 115 -8.74 -5.52 -10.69
C TRP A 115 -7.99 -6.08 -9.48
N GLN A 116 -6.93 -6.84 -9.73
CA GLN A 116 -6.08 -7.40 -8.67
C GLN A 116 -5.32 -6.30 -7.92
N ILE A 117 -4.76 -5.33 -8.64
CA ILE A 117 -4.06 -4.17 -8.06
C ILE A 117 -4.99 -3.39 -7.13
N ILE A 118 -6.22 -3.11 -7.58
CA ILE A 118 -7.21 -2.38 -6.79
C ILE A 118 -7.61 -3.16 -5.54
N ASN A 119 -7.77 -4.49 -5.63
CA ASN A 119 -8.06 -5.32 -4.47
C ASN A 119 -6.93 -5.28 -3.44
N TYR A 120 -5.66 -5.25 -3.86
CA TYR A 120 -4.55 -5.06 -2.93
C TYR A 120 -4.58 -3.67 -2.29
N PHE A 121 -4.84 -2.61 -3.06
CA PHE A 121 -4.97 -1.27 -2.49
C PHE A 121 -6.18 -1.15 -1.54
N TYR A 122 -7.28 -1.84 -1.82
CA TYR A 122 -8.45 -1.87 -0.95
C TYR A 122 -8.12 -2.37 0.47
N LEU A 123 -7.14 -3.27 0.62
CA LEU A 123 -6.66 -3.72 1.94
C LEU A 123 -5.99 -2.60 2.75
N LEU A 124 -5.57 -1.51 2.12
CA LEU A 124 -5.01 -0.32 2.77
C LEU A 124 -6.08 0.63 3.33
N LYS A 125 -7.38 0.39 3.09
CA LYS A 125 -8.47 1.32 3.43
C LYS A 125 -8.55 1.68 4.92
N GLN A 126 -8.02 0.84 5.80
CA GLN A 126 -8.05 1.05 7.25
C GLN A 126 -6.82 1.82 7.75
N ILE A 127 -5.78 1.96 6.92
CA ILE A 127 -4.55 2.64 7.28
C ILE A 127 -4.68 4.12 6.93
N LYS A 128 -4.52 4.96 7.94
CA LYS A 128 -4.46 6.41 7.80
C LYS A 128 -3.04 6.87 8.08
N GLN A 129 -2.51 7.72 7.22
CA GLN A 129 -1.26 8.42 7.50
C GLN A 129 -1.45 9.45 8.62
N LYS A 130 -0.35 10.04 9.07
CA LYS A 130 -0.37 11.08 10.13
C LYS A 130 -1.21 12.30 9.76
N ASP A 131 -1.32 12.59 8.46
CA ASP A 131 -2.13 13.70 7.93
C ASP A 131 -3.64 13.35 7.84
N GLY A 132 -4.02 12.14 8.28
CA GLY A 132 -5.39 11.65 8.24
C GLY A 132 -5.84 11.13 6.88
N GLU A 133 -4.97 11.23 5.86
CA GLU A 133 -5.24 10.72 4.52
C GLU A 133 -5.21 9.19 4.49
N ASN A 134 -6.13 8.62 3.72
CA ASN A 134 -6.26 7.17 3.59
C ASN A 134 -5.24 6.66 2.58
N CYS A 135 -4.39 5.71 2.98
CA CYS A 135 -3.38 5.10 2.11
C CYS A 135 -3.97 4.50 0.83
N PHE A 136 -5.24 4.06 0.86
CA PHE A 136 -5.96 3.61 -0.33
C PHE A 136 -6.13 4.73 -1.38
N ILE A 137 -6.57 5.91 -0.93
CA ILE A 137 -6.84 7.07 -1.81
C ILE A 137 -5.53 7.59 -2.39
N GLU A 138 -4.51 7.72 -1.56
CA GLU A 138 -3.16 8.10 -1.98
C GLU A 138 -2.62 7.13 -3.04
N SER A 139 -2.74 5.82 -2.82
CA SER A 139 -2.22 4.81 -3.76
C SER A 139 -2.95 4.83 -5.11
N LEU A 140 -4.27 5.06 -5.12
CA LEU A 140 -5.05 5.26 -6.34
C LEU A 140 -4.66 6.55 -7.08
N ALA A 141 -4.44 7.65 -6.35
CA ALA A 141 -4.06 8.90 -6.96
C ALA A 141 -2.64 8.84 -7.54
N ILE A 142 -1.69 8.21 -6.83
CA ILE A 142 -0.33 7.97 -7.33
C ILE A 142 -0.36 7.08 -8.56
N LEU A 143 -1.24 6.07 -8.59
CA LEU A 143 -1.42 5.21 -9.78
C LEU A 143 -1.84 6.03 -11.00
N LEU A 144 -2.82 6.93 -10.85
CA LEU A 144 -3.27 7.82 -11.92
C LEU A 144 -2.16 8.75 -12.42
N ILE A 145 -1.31 9.25 -11.52
CA ILE A 145 -0.21 10.16 -11.87
C ILE A 145 0.92 9.44 -12.62
N LYS A 146 1.20 8.17 -12.26
CA LYS A 146 2.31 7.39 -12.83
C LYS A 146 2.05 6.92 -14.27
N LEU A 147 0.79 6.84 -14.69
CA LEU A 147 0.42 6.28 -15.98
C LEU A 147 0.55 7.32 -17.10
N ASN A 148 0.74 6.83 -18.33
CA ASN A 148 0.70 7.68 -19.52
C ASN A 148 -0.74 8.16 -19.76
N ASP A 149 -0.91 9.17 -20.61
CA ASP A 149 -2.23 9.76 -20.88
C ASP A 149 -3.26 8.74 -21.37
N ASN A 150 -2.89 7.88 -22.32
CA ASN A 150 -3.79 6.85 -22.86
C ASN A 150 -4.20 5.80 -21.82
N ASP A 151 -3.25 5.39 -20.97
CA ASP A 151 -3.50 4.38 -19.94
C ASP A 151 -4.35 4.96 -18.80
N THR A 152 -4.18 6.25 -18.53
CA THR A 152 -4.99 7.01 -17.58
C THR A 152 -6.45 7.06 -18.01
N ASP A 153 -6.73 7.29 -19.30
CA ASP A 153 -8.10 7.33 -19.83
C ASP A 153 -8.80 5.98 -19.68
N ASN A 154 -8.10 4.91 -20.06
CA ASN A 154 -8.59 3.54 -19.86
C ASN A 154 -8.83 3.23 -18.37
N LEU A 155 -7.94 3.70 -17.48
CA LEU A 155 -8.09 3.53 -16.04
C LEU A 155 -9.29 4.30 -15.49
N LEU A 156 -9.46 5.57 -15.88
CA LEU A 156 -10.57 6.42 -15.45
C LEU A 156 -11.92 5.83 -15.87
N GLU A 157 -12.01 5.32 -17.10
CA GLU A 157 -13.21 4.64 -17.60
C GLU A 157 -13.51 3.37 -16.81
N ARG A 158 -12.50 2.53 -16.53
CA ARG A 158 -12.70 1.25 -15.82
C ARG A 158 -12.95 1.43 -14.31
N LEU A 159 -12.31 2.41 -13.68
CA LEU A 159 -12.39 2.69 -12.25
C LEU A 159 -13.62 3.52 -11.89
N PHE A 160 -13.74 4.69 -12.51
CA PHE A 160 -14.68 5.73 -12.14
C PHE A 160 -15.85 5.82 -13.13
N GLY A 161 -15.76 5.14 -14.27
CA GLY A 161 -16.78 5.22 -15.31
C GLY A 161 -16.81 6.59 -15.95
N VAL A 162 -15.66 7.23 -16.15
CA VAL A 162 -15.58 8.56 -16.77
C VAL A 162 -14.37 8.65 -17.68
N ASN A 163 -14.54 9.27 -18.85
CA ASN A 163 -13.42 9.69 -19.70
C ASN A 163 -13.03 11.16 -19.37
N ARG A 164 -11.82 11.61 -19.70
CA ARG A 164 -11.36 13.02 -19.57
C ARG A 164 -12.34 14.06 -20.12
N GLN A 165 -13.17 13.65 -21.09
CA GLN A 165 -14.22 14.50 -21.68
C GLN A 165 -15.46 14.68 -20.78
N GLY A 166 -15.51 14.04 -19.61
CA GLY A 166 -16.66 14.10 -18.69
C GLY A 166 -17.81 13.16 -19.08
N VAL A 167 -17.63 12.30 -20.09
CA VAL A 167 -18.66 11.34 -20.50
C VAL A 167 -18.74 10.21 -19.47
N LEU A 168 -19.93 10.01 -18.92
CA LEU A 168 -20.23 8.92 -17.99
C LEU A 168 -20.33 7.59 -18.73
N THR A 169 -19.53 6.64 -18.29
CA THR A 169 -19.52 5.23 -18.69
C THR A 169 -19.87 4.37 -17.47
N GLU A 170 -20.26 3.12 -17.66
CA GLU A 170 -20.48 2.19 -16.54
C GLU A 170 -19.17 1.97 -15.77
N ALA A 171 -19.09 2.46 -14.53
CA ALA A 171 -17.96 2.24 -13.64
C ALA A 171 -17.97 0.78 -13.18
N ARG A 172 -17.00 -0.03 -13.61
CA ARG A 172 -17.09 -1.48 -13.40
C ARG A 172 -16.41 -1.96 -12.13
N ILE A 173 -15.32 -1.33 -11.68
CA ILE A 173 -14.49 -1.96 -10.64
C ILE A 173 -14.82 -1.45 -9.23
N LEU A 174 -14.97 -0.13 -9.06
CA LEU A 174 -15.24 0.43 -7.73
C LEU A 174 -16.65 0.11 -7.24
N ASP A 175 -17.63 -0.04 -8.14
CA ASP A 175 -19.01 -0.40 -7.81
C ASP A 175 -19.12 -1.84 -7.25
N HIS A 176 -18.13 -2.70 -7.51
CA HIS A 176 -18.03 -4.04 -6.90
C HIS A 176 -17.39 -4.05 -5.52
N LEU A 177 -16.81 -2.93 -5.08
CA LEU A 177 -16.25 -2.79 -3.74
C LEU A 177 -17.32 -2.24 -2.81
N ASP A 178 -17.30 -2.69 -1.55
CA ASP A 178 -18.20 -2.19 -0.50
C ASP A 178 -17.75 -0.80 0.01
N ILE A 179 -17.67 0.18 -0.91
CA ILE A 179 -17.29 1.58 -0.65
C ILE A 179 -18.19 2.52 -1.46
N ASP A 180 -18.50 3.67 -0.87
CA ASP A 180 -19.10 4.79 -1.59
C ASP A 180 -18.13 5.35 -2.65
N THR A 181 -18.40 5.00 -3.91
CA THR A 181 -17.59 5.40 -5.06
C THR A 181 -17.50 6.91 -5.23
N ASN A 182 -18.55 7.67 -4.87
CA ASN A 182 -18.53 9.13 -4.99
C ASN A 182 -17.60 9.77 -3.95
N VAL A 183 -17.56 9.22 -2.74
CA VAL A 183 -16.67 9.68 -1.67
C VAL A 183 -15.21 9.41 -2.04
N VAL A 184 -14.91 8.20 -2.54
CA VAL A 184 -13.54 7.86 -3.00
C VAL A 184 -13.14 8.77 -4.16
N THR A 185 -13.98 8.90 -5.17
CA THR A 185 -13.72 9.75 -6.35
C THR A 185 -13.41 11.20 -5.94
N ALA A 186 -14.21 11.76 -5.03
CA ALA A 186 -13.98 13.12 -4.56
C ALA A 186 -12.69 13.27 -3.73
N ASN A 187 -12.33 12.27 -2.93
CA ASN A 187 -11.10 12.31 -2.13
C ASN A 187 -9.85 12.13 -2.99
N VAL A 188 -9.92 11.28 -4.04
CA VAL A 188 -8.87 11.17 -5.04
C VAL A 188 -8.70 12.50 -5.78
N GLY A 189 -9.81 13.15 -6.17
CA GLY A 189 -9.78 14.49 -6.77
C GLY A 189 -9.11 15.53 -5.88
N LEU A 190 -9.40 15.51 -4.57
CA LEU A 190 -8.76 16.41 -3.59
C LEU A 190 -7.25 16.17 -3.48
N TYR A 191 -6.82 14.91 -3.50
CA TYR A 191 -5.40 14.56 -3.52
C TYR A 191 -4.73 15.10 -4.80
N LEU A 192 -5.32 14.85 -5.97
CA LEU A 192 -4.79 15.35 -7.25
C LEU A 192 -4.71 16.87 -7.30
N GLU A 193 -5.70 17.57 -6.74
CA GLU A 193 -5.71 19.03 -6.64
C GLU A 193 -4.54 19.55 -5.78
N LYS A 194 -4.27 18.92 -4.62
CA LYS A 194 -3.12 19.25 -3.76
C LYS A 194 -1.79 19.04 -4.47
N HIS A 195 -1.71 18.02 -5.33
CA HIS A 195 -0.51 17.70 -6.11
C HIS A 195 -0.43 18.44 -7.46
N GLY A 196 -1.36 19.34 -7.77
CA GLY A 196 -1.32 20.19 -8.96
C GLY A 196 -1.90 19.57 -10.25
N HIS A 197 -2.47 18.37 -10.19
CA HIS A 197 -3.10 17.70 -11.32
C HIS A 197 -4.57 18.15 -11.49
N LEU A 198 -4.74 19.42 -11.88
CA LEU A 198 -6.03 20.11 -11.89
C LEU A 198 -7.03 19.53 -12.92
N GLU A 199 -6.57 19.11 -14.09
CA GLU A 199 -7.45 18.56 -15.13
C GLU A 199 -8.13 17.27 -14.67
N LEU A 200 -7.34 16.31 -14.17
CA LEU A 200 -7.85 15.05 -13.62
C LEU A 200 -8.73 15.28 -12.39
N ALA A 201 -8.35 16.22 -11.52
CA ALA A 201 -9.16 16.59 -10.37
C ALA A 201 -10.55 17.11 -10.79
N ALA A 202 -10.63 17.98 -11.79
CA ALA A 202 -11.89 18.54 -12.28
C ALA A 202 -12.84 17.44 -12.81
N VAL A 203 -12.30 16.50 -13.60
CA VAL A 203 -13.05 15.35 -14.15
C VAL A 203 -13.61 14.45 -13.04
N LEU A 204 -12.79 14.16 -12.02
CA LEU A 204 -13.24 13.36 -10.87
C LEU A 204 -14.27 14.10 -10.02
N TYR A 205 -14.14 15.41 -9.82
CA TYR A 205 -15.14 16.19 -9.09
C TYR A 205 -16.48 16.25 -9.82
N ASP A 206 -16.47 16.33 -11.15
CA ASP A 206 -17.69 16.27 -11.95
C ASP A 206 -18.38 14.90 -11.80
N ARG A 207 -17.61 13.81 -11.87
CA ARG A 207 -18.10 12.45 -11.60
C ARG A 207 -18.69 12.29 -10.20
N ALA A 208 -18.07 12.91 -9.21
CA ALA A 208 -18.51 12.87 -7.82
C ALA A 208 -19.71 13.80 -7.53
N LYS A 209 -20.31 14.43 -8.57
CA LYS A 209 -21.41 15.41 -8.46
C LYS A 209 -21.06 16.63 -7.61
N LYS A 210 -19.76 16.98 -7.53
CA LYS A 210 -19.26 18.16 -6.83
C LYS A 210 -19.01 19.32 -7.80
N SER A 211 -20.05 19.70 -8.56
CA SER A 211 -19.96 20.66 -9.67
C SER A 211 -19.39 22.02 -9.27
N ARG A 212 -19.63 22.51 -8.04
CA ARG A 212 -19.02 23.77 -7.55
C ARG A 212 -17.49 23.70 -7.49
N GLN A 213 -16.94 22.58 -7.05
CA GLN A 213 -15.49 22.38 -6.97
C GLN A 213 -14.90 22.22 -8.37
N ALA A 214 -15.56 21.47 -9.25
CA ALA A 214 -15.16 21.34 -10.65
C ALA A 214 -15.12 22.70 -11.36
N CYS A 215 -16.17 23.51 -11.27
CA CYS A 215 -16.20 24.86 -11.85
C CYS A 215 -15.09 25.77 -11.29
N SER A 216 -14.80 25.68 -10.00
CA SER A 216 -13.70 26.44 -9.39
C SER A 216 -12.34 26.08 -9.99
N ILE A 217 -12.13 24.80 -10.32
CA ILE A 217 -10.88 24.33 -10.92
C ILE A 217 -10.82 24.71 -12.39
N TYR A 218 -11.91 24.57 -13.15
CA TYR A 218 -11.97 25.03 -14.54
C TYR A 218 -11.69 26.54 -14.65
N ASN A 219 -12.22 27.36 -13.75
CA ASN A 219 -11.91 28.79 -13.72
C ASN A 219 -10.42 29.07 -13.43
N ARG A 220 -9.75 28.24 -12.62
CA ARG A 220 -8.30 28.34 -12.36
C ARG A 220 -7.46 27.88 -13.56
N LEU A 221 -7.96 26.95 -14.37
CA LEU A 221 -7.29 26.48 -15.58
C LEU A 221 -7.42 27.47 -16.76
N LEU A 222 -8.49 28.25 -16.78
CA LEU A 222 -8.78 29.24 -17.83
C LEU A 222 -8.21 30.64 -17.55
N SER A 223 -7.82 30.93 -16.31
CA SER A 223 -7.22 32.20 -15.88
C SER A 223 -5.71 32.19 -15.98
#